data_AF-A0A1N6Q1J5-F1
#
_entry.id   AF-A0A1N6Q1J5-F1
#
_cell.length_a   1.000
_cell.length_b   1.000
_cell.length_c   1.000
_cell.angle_alpha   90.00
_cell.angle_beta   90.00
_cell.angle_gamma   90.00
#
_symmetry.space_group_name_H-M   'P 1'
#
loop_
_entity.id
_entity.type
_entity.pdbx_description
1 polymer ?
#
loop_
_entity_poly.entity_id
_entity_poly.type
_entity_poly.pdbx_seq_one_letter_code
_entity_poly.pdbx_strand_id
1 'polypeptide(L)'
;MKRFSSLFCLTALTAAVLTGCGTKPVETSASLPDWVMAPMVDGGIASTSCVRDTGNFSLDRAQATASARASLTKEIGIKVQAMDKEYQRSSTGGGQNETGSTFESVSRQVANEYIVGSRPAKVDFVNINGQRNLCVMVAMQPEATKGLFDSIMRQSKRKLSPQNEEILYEEFRAAKAQQELIEATR
;
A
#
# COMPACT_ATOMS: atom_id res chain seq x y z
N MET A 1 35.46 -31.90 75.73
CA MET A 1 36.64 -31.00 75.74
C MET A 1 36.21 -29.65 75.18
N LYS A 2 36.26 -28.60 76.00
CA LYS A 2 35.84 -27.22 75.68
C LYS A 2 36.93 -26.50 74.89
N ARG A 3 36.58 -25.79 73.79
CA ARG A 3 37.20 -24.54 73.30
C ARG A 3 36.14 -23.80 72.46
N PHE A 4 35.39 -22.84 72.99
CA PHE A 4 35.71 -21.41 73.11
C PHE A 4 36.34 -20.82 71.83
N SER A 5 35.51 -20.26 70.96
CA SER A 5 35.71 -18.94 70.36
C SER A 5 34.45 -18.59 69.56
N SER A 6 33.67 -17.64 70.05
CA SER A 6 32.48 -17.11 69.39
C SER A 6 32.59 -15.60 69.30
N LEU A 7 31.94 -15.07 68.27
CA LEU A 7 31.66 -13.66 67.99
C LEU A 7 32.79 -12.86 67.33
N PHE A 8 32.97 -13.15 66.04
CA PHE A 8 33.44 -12.16 65.08
C PHE A 8 32.26 -11.28 64.65
N CYS A 9 32.47 -9.98 64.78
CA CYS A 9 31.55 -8.89 64.54
C CYS A 9 31.72 -8.37 63.10
N LEU A 10 30.78 -7.54 62.66
CA LEU A 10 30.74 -6.74 61.42
C LEU A 10 30.25 -7.44 60.14
N THR A 11 28.94 -7.33 59.92
CA THR A 11 28.29 -7.32 58.61
C THR A 11 28.66 -6.03 57.85
N ALA A 12 29.50 -6.17 56.81
CA ALA A 12 29.80 -5.08 55.88
C ALA A 12 28.69 -4.98 54.81
N LEU A 13 28.04 -3.83 54.75
CA LEU A 13 27.03 -3.44 53.78
C LEU A 13 27.73 -3.07 52.46
N THR A 14 27.76 -3.98 51.49
CA THR A 14 28.24 -3.71 50.13
C THR A 14 27.10 -3.20 49.25
N ALA A 15 27.13 -1.90 48.93
CA ALA A 15 26.24 -1.28 47.96
C ALA A 15 26.62 -1.71 46.53
N ALA A 16 25.73 -2.45 45.87
CA ALA A 16 25.85 -2.77 44.44
C ALA A 16 25.41 -1.56 43.61
N VAL A 17 26.36 -0.89 42.96
CA VAL A 17 26.07 0.13 41.94
C VAL A 17 25.70 -0.61 40.64
N LEU A 18 24.39 -0.76 40.40
CA LEU A 18 23.88 -1.19 39.10
C LEU A 18 23.97 0.00 38.14
N THR A 19 25.05 0.07 37.38
CA THR A 19 25.13 0.92 36.17
C THR A 19 24.21 0.33 35.11
N GLY A 20 22.94 0.70 35.17
CA GLY A 20 22.00 0.48 34.07
C GLY A 20 22.49 1.22 32.85
N CYS A 21 22.92 0.47 31.83
CA CYS A 21 23.14 1.00 30.50
C CYS A 21 21.78 1.51 30.01
N GLY A 22 21.53 2.80 30.17
CA GLY A 22 20.36 3.46 29.61
C GLY A 22 20.49 3.36 28.09
N THR A 23 19.85 2.34 27.51
CA THR A 23 19.48 2.38 26.11
C THR A 23 18.64 3.62 25.95
N LYS A 24 19.24 4.67 25.38
CA LYS A 24 18.47 5.79 24.84
C LYS A 24 17.37 5.13 23.99
N PRO A 25 16.09 5.51 24.16
CA PRO A 25 15.08 5.07 23.21
C PRO A 25 15.64 5.40 21.83
N VAL A 26 15.75 4.39 20.98
CA VAL A 26 15.91 4.65 19.55
C VAL A 26 14.74 5.55 19.22
N GLU A 27 15.02 6.83 18.96
CA GLU A 27 14.01 7.72 18.40
C GLU A 27 13.48 6.98 17.18
N THR A 28 12.22 6.55 17.30
CA THR A 28 11.53 5.89 16.21
C THR A 28 11.65 6.86 15.05
N SER A 29 12.38 6.45 14.02
CA SER A 29 12.53 7.16 12.75
C SER A 29 11.24 7.94 12.49
N ALA A 30 11.33 9.27 12.33
CA ALA A 30 10.15 10.10 12.03
C ALA A 30 9.24 9.33 11.06
N SER A 31 8.07 8.90 11.56
CA SER A 31 7.26 7.93 10.83
C SER A 31 6.92 8.54 9.48
N LEU A 32 7.15 7.77 8.41
CA LEU A 32 6.82 8.25 7.07
C LEU A 32 5.34 8.67 7.03
N PRO A 33 5.01 9.78 6.35
CA PRO A 33 3.64 10.25 6.30
C PRO A 33 2.69 9.17 5.77
N ASP A 34 1.46 9.11 6.30
CA ASP A 34 0.49 8.07 5.93
C ASP A 34 0.21 8.05 4.42
N TRP A 35 0.14 9.20 3.76
CA TRP A 35 -0.08 9.28 2.32
C TRP A 35 1.08 8.67 1.50
N VAL A 36 2.26 8.47 2.10
CA VAL A 36 3.39 7.75 1.50
C VAL A 36 3.28 6.26 1.75
N MET A 37 2.91 5.84 2.97
CA MET A 37 2.87 4.43 3.38
C MET A 37 1.60 3.71 2.96
N ALA A 38 0.47 4.41 3.03
CA ALA A 38 -0.88 3.94 2.77
C ALA A 38 -1.65 5.00 1.96
N PRO A 39 -1.25 5.26 0.70
CA PRO A 39 -1.92 6.26 -0.15
C PRO A 39 -3.40 5.89 -0.37
N MET A 40 -4.30 6.75 0.09
CA MET A 40 -5.74 6.58 -0.08
C MET A 40 -6.43 7.89 -0.49
N VAL A 41 -7.48 7.76 -1.28
CA VAL A 41 -8.44 8.81 -1.62
C VAL A 41 -9.82 8.20 -1.51
N ASP A 42 -10.74 8.88 -0.83
CA ASP A 42 -12.11 8.40 -0.68
C ASP A 42 -12.77 8.17 -2.05
N GLY A 43 -13.40 7.02 -2.22
CA GLY A 43 -13.98 6.55 -3.50
C GLY A 43 -13.00 6.42 -4.67
N GLY A 44 -11.70 6.64 -4.45
CA GLY A 44 -10.67 6.69 -5.47
C GLY A 44 -9.62 5.59 -5.37
N ILE A 45 -8.62 5.66 -6.24
CA ILE A 45 -7.44 4.79 -6.19
C ILE A 45 -6.21 5.69 -6.19
N ALA A 46 -5.30 5.48 -5.24
CA ALA A 46 -4.10 6.27 -5.10
C ALA A 46 -2.86 5.39 -5.00
N SER A 47 -1.73 5.94 -5.44
CA SER A 47 -0.43 5.32 -5.28
C SER A 47 0.63 6.40 -5.10
N THR A 48 1.61 6.12 -4.25
CA THR A 48 2.75 7.01 -3.99
C THR A 48 4.04 6.36 -4.45
N SER A 49 4.95 7.16 -4.98
CA SER A 49 6.33 6.75 -5.21
C SER A 49 7.28 7.89 -4.88
N CYS A 50 8.48 7.52 -4.42
CA CYS A 50 9.51 8.46 -4.00
C CYS A 50 10.79 8.21 -4.81
N VAL A 51 11.50 9.28 -5.11
CA VAL A 51 12.84 9.22 -5.70
C VAL A 51 13.79 10.02 -4.84
N ARG A 52 15.06 9.62 -4.81
CA ARG A 52 16.09 10.37 -4.10
C ARG A 52 16.22 11.76 -4.72
N ASP A 53 16.28 12.78 -3.88
CA ASP A 53 16.46 14.15 -4.34
C ASP A 53 17.86 14.32 -4.95
N THR A 54 17.88 14.78 -6.21
CA THR A 54 19.10 15.04 -6.99
C THR A 54 19.48 16.52 -6.98
N GLY A 55 18.63 17.38 -6.41
CA GLY A 55 18.72 18.83 -6.52
C GLY A 55 18.01 19.40 -7.76
N ASN A 56 17.52 18.56 -8.67
CA ASN A 56 16.71 18.98 -9.81
C ASN A 56 15.23 18.61 -9.59
N PHE A 57 14.50 19.53 -8.96
CA PHE A 57 13.09 19.32 -8.62
C PHE A 57 12.22 18.90 -9.80
N SER A 58 12.41 19.49 -10.98
CA SER A 58 11.60 19.17 -12.16
C SER A 58 11.85 17.75 -12.66
N LEU A 59 13.11 17.31 -12.67
CA LEU A 59 13.49 15.96 -13.03
C LEU A 59 12.97 14.95 -12.00
N ASP A 60 13.21 15.20 -10.72
CA ASP A 60 12.80 14.33 -9.62
C ASP A 60 11.27 14.19 -9.58
N ARG A 61 10.54 15.30 -9.79
CA ARG A 61 9.08 15.29 -9.83
C ARG A 61 8.57 14.48 -11.02
N ALA A 62 9.17 14.63 -12.20
CA ALA A 62 8.79 13.87 -13.38
C ALA A 62 9.01 12.37 -13.17
N GLN A 63 10.16 11.99 -12.60
CA GLN A 63 10.51 10.60 -12.31
C GLN A 63 9.57 9.99 -11.25
N ALA A 64 9.38 10.66 -10.10
CA ALA A 64 8.49 10.19 -9.06
C ALA A 64 7.04 10.08 -9.55
N THR A 65 6.57 11.05 -10.35
CA THR A 65 5.24 10.99 -10.96
C THR A 65 5.10 9.78 -11.90
N ALA A 66 6.10 9.52 -12.76
CA ALA A 66 6.06 8.39 -13.67
C ALA A 66 6.04 7.05 -12.91
N SER A 67 6.89 6.91 -11.88
CA SER A 67 6.90 5.73 -11.02
C SER A 67 5.57 5.55 -10.29
N ALA A 68 5.00 6.62 -9.74
CA ALA A 68 3.71 6.56 -9.03
C ALA A 68 2.57 6.16 -9.97
N ARG A 69 2.57 6.63 -11.23
CA ARG A 69 1.60 6.18 -12.25
C ARG A 69 1.76 4.70 -12.59
N ALA A 70 2.99 4.23 -12.76
CA ALA A 70 3.25 2.82 -13.01
C ALA A 70 2.78 1.93 -11.85
N SER A 71 2.97 2.39 -10.61
CA SER A 71 2.45 1.72 -9.41
C SER A 71 0.92 1.74 -9.38
N LEU A 72 0.30 2.88 -9.66
CA LEU A 72 -1.17 2.99 -9.78
C LEU A 72 -1.73 2.02 -10.84
N THR A 73 -1.07 1.83 -11.98
CA THR A 73 -1.45 0.85 -13.00
C THR A 73 -1.46 -0.57 -12.45
N LYS A 74 -0.43 -0.94 -11.69
CA LYS A 74 -0.35 -2.27 -11.08
C LYS A 74 -1.50 -2.47 -10.09
N GLU A 75 -1.76 -1.47 -9.24
CA GLU A 75 -2.87 -1.50 -8.28
C GLU A 75 -4.23 -1.69 -8.96
N ILE A 76 -4.48 -0.98 -10.06
CA ILE A 76 -5.70 -1.17 -10.85
C ILE A 76 -5.77 -2.59 -11.40
N GLY A 77 -4.68 -3.13 -11.94
CA GLY A 77 -4.63 -4.50 -12.44
C GLY A 77 -4.98 -5.55 -11.36
N ILE A 78 -4.53 -5.33 -10.13
CA ILE A 78 -4.83 -6.21 -8.99
C ILE A 78 -6.30 -6.11 -8.60
N LYS A 79 -6.85 -4.89 -8.52
CA LYS A 79 -8.27 -4.65 -8.25
C LYS A 79 -9.17 -5.28 -9.31
N VAL A 80 -8.79 -5.20 -10.59
CA VAL A 80 -9.46 -5.91 -11.69
C VAL A 80 -9.42 -7.43 -11.49
N GLN A 81 -8.28 -7.98 -11.09
CA GLN A 81 -8.16 -9.41 -10.83
C GLN A 81 -9.04 -9.86 -9.65
N ALA A 82 -9.10 -9.06 -8.57
CA ALA A 82 -9.98 -9.33 -7.44
C ALA A 82 -11.46 -9.31 -7.86
N MET A 83 -11.86 -8.29 -8.63
CA MET A 83 -13.19 -8.20 -9.22
C MET A 83 -13.53 -9.39 -10.14
N ASP A 84 -12.61 -9.85 -10.98
CA ASP A 84 -12.84 -11.04 -11.82
C ASP A 84 -13.08 -12.30 -10.99
N LYS A 85 -12.30 -12.49 -9.92
CA LYS A 85 -12.49 -13.60 -8.97
C LYS A 85 -13.87 -13.52 -8.31
N GLU A 86 -14.30 -12.32 -7.92
CA GLU A 86 -15.61 -12.14 -7.30
C GLU A 86 -16.76 -12.41 -8.28
N TYR A 87 -16.62 -11.98 -9.54
CA TYR A 87 -17.56 -12.36 -10.59
C TYR A 87 -17.70 -13.88 -10.69
N GLN A 88 -16.58 -14.61 -10.74
CA GLN A 88 -16.59 -16.08 -10.87
C GLN A 88 -17.26 -16.77 -9.67
N ARG A 89 -17.11 -16.22 -8.46
CA ARG A 89 -17.79 -16.73 -7.25
C ARG A 89 -19.29 -16.48 -7.27
N SER A 90 -19.71 -15.28 -7.69
CA SER A 90 -21.13 -14.88 -7.71
C SER A 90 -21.94 -15.56 -8.83
N SER A 91 -21.29 -15.98 -9.92
CA SER A 91 -21.93 -16.76 -10.98
C SER A 91 -22.05 -18.24 -10.58
N THR A 92 -23.15 -18.63 -9.94
CA THR A 92 -23.45 -20.04 -9.66
C THR A 92 -23.69 -20.82 -10.95
N GLY A 93 -22.70 -21.62 -11.37
CA GLY A 93 -22.95 -22.86 -12.11
C GLY A 93 -23.04 -22.86 -13.65
N GLY A 94 -22.47 -21.91 -14.40
CA GLY A 94 -22.42 -22.09 -15.85
C GLY A 94 -21.73 -21.00 -16.64
N GLY A 95 -20.59 -21.34 -17.26
CA GLY A 95 -20.04 -20.58 -18.38
C GLY A 95 -18.54 -20.31 -18.30
N GLN A 96 -17.77 -21.31 -18.75
CA GLN A 96 -16.41 -21.20 -19.27
C GLN A 96 -15.29 -20.66 -18.35
N ASN A 97 -14.51 -21.61 -17.84
CA ASN A 97 -13.13 -21.46 -17.38
C ASN A 97 -12.17 -20.88 -18.46
N GLU A 98 -12.65 -20.55 -19.66
CA GLU A 98 -11.83 -20.05 -20.79
C GLU A 98 -11.78 -18.52 -20.89
N THR A 99 -12.58 -17.78 -20.10
CA THR A 99 -12.77 -16.32 -20.27
C THR A 99 -11.92 -15.43 -19.35
N GLY A 100 -11.23 -15.99 -18.34
CA GLY A 100 -10.47 -15.22 -17.35
C GLY A 100 -9.28 -14.45 -17.93
N SER A 101 -8.50 -15.07 -18.82
CA SER A 101 -7.31 -14.43 -19.42
C SER A 101 -7.65 -13.31 -20.40
N THR A 102 -8.76 -13.44 -21.14
CA THR A 102 -9.24 -12.42 -22.08
C THR A 102 -9.80 -11.21 -21.32
N PHE A 103 -10.56 -11.46 -20.25
CA PHE A 103 -11.06 -10.41 -19.37
C PHE A 103 -9.91 -9.62 -18.74
N GLU A 104 -8.91 -10.31 -18.20
CA GLU A 104 -7.74 -9.68 -17.59
C GLU A 104 -6.98 -8.82 -18.62
N SER A 105 -6.75 -9.35 -19.82
CA SER A 105 -6.01 -8.65 -20.88
C SER A 105 -6.72 -7.38 -21.33
N VAL A 106 -8.02 -7.45 -21.59
CA VAL A 106 -8.84 -6.30 -21.97
C VAL A 106 -8.89 -5.27 -20.83
N SER A 107 -9.12 -5.71 -19.61
CA SER A 107 -9.20 -4.82 -18.45
C SER A 107 -7.89 -4.10 -18.16
N ARG A 108 -6.74 -4.77 -18.34
CA ARG A 108 -5.40 -4.14 -18.26
C ARG A 108 -5.21 -3.11 -19.36
N GLN A 109 -5.68 -3.37 -20.58
CA GLN A 109 -5.63 -2.40 -21.67
C GLN A 109 -6.43 -1.14 -21.34
N VAL A 110 -7.67 -1.28 -20.85
CA VAL A 110 -8.50 -0.14 -20.42
C VAL A 110 -7.85 0.63 -19.28
N ALA A 111 -7.30 -0.06 -18.29
CA ALA A 111 -6.60 0.56 -17.17
C ALA A 111 -5.44 1.46 -17.65
N ASN A 112 -4.66 0.98 -18.62
CA ASN A 112 -3.56 1.74 -19.21
C ASN A 112 -4.05 3.01 -19.94
N GLU A 113 -5.18 2.95 -20.64
CA GLU A 113 -5.76 4.11 -21.33
C GLU A 113 -6.21 5.21 -20.35
N TYR A 114 -6.79 4.84 -19.21
CA TYR A 114 -7.30 5.80 -18.22
C TYR A 114 -6.20 6.47 -17.38
N ILE A 115 -5.06 5.80 -17.15
CA ILE A 115 -4.00 6.33 -16.27
C ILE A 115 -3.22 7.49 -16.88
N VAL A 116 -3.25 7.65 -18.21
CA VAL A 116 -2.64 8.79 -18.90
C VAL A 116 -3.17 10.14 -18.35
N GLY A 117 -4.37 10.17 -17.76
CA GLY A 117 -4.99 11.36 -17.14
C GLY A 117 -4.71 11.57 -15.64
N SER A 118 -4.08 10.62 -14.94
CA SER A 118 -3.82 10.73 -13.49
C SER A 118 -2.86 11.89 -13.19
N ARG A 119 -3.28 12.80 -12.30
CA ARG A 119 -2.51 13.99 -11.89
C ARG A 119 -1.86 13.75 -10.53
N PRO A 120 -0.68 14.34 -10.27
CA PRO A 120 -0.16 14.43 -8.91
C PRO A 120 -1.19 15.07 -7.98
N ALA A 121 -1.66 14.32 -6.99
CA ALA A 121 -2.53 14.79 -5.93
C ALA A 121 -1.73 15.41 -4.78
N LYS A 122 -0.51 14.91 -4.55
CA LYS A 122 0.41 15.45 -3.54
C LYS A 122 1.85 15.31 -3.99
N VAL A 123 2.68 16.30 -3.65
CA VAL A 123 4.12 16.30 -3.89
C VAL A 123 4.77 16.91 -2.66
N ASP A 124 5.74 16.21 -2.06
CA ASP A 124 6.46 16.71 -0.89
C ASP A 124 7.84 16.08 -0.75
N PHE A 125 8.73 16.76 -0.04
CA PHE A 125 10.00 16.19 0.37
C PHE A 125 9.82 15.38 1.65
N VAL A 126 10.30 14.14 1.65
CA VAL A 126 10.22 13.21 2.77
C VAL A 126 11.59 12.62 3.04
N ASN A 127 11.99 12.57 4.31
CA ASN A 127 13.22 11.93 4.71
C ASN A 127 12.97 10.43 4.89
N ILE A 128 13.62 9.60 4.06
CA ILE A 128 13.55 8.14 4.11
C ILE A 128 14.97 7.64 4.38
N ASN A 129 15.18 6.94 5.49
CA ASN A 129 16.49 6.40 5.89
C ASN A 129 17.62 7.45 5.91
N GLY A 130 17.33 8.65 6.42
CA GLY A 130 18.29 9.75 6.50
C GLY A 130 18.61 10.44 5.17
N GLN A 131 17.91 10.07 4.08
CA GLN A 131 18.05 10.69 2.77
C GLN A 131 16.81 11.50 2.41
N ARG A 132 17.02 12.70 1.84
CA ARG A 132 15.93 13.51 1.30
C ARG A 132 15.42 12.87 0.01
N ASN A 133 14.12 12.63 -0.06
CA ASN A 133 13.45 12.07 -1.22
C ASN A 133 12.31 13.00 -1.62
N LEU A 134 12.03 13.10 -2.92
CA LEU A 134 10.82 13.72 -3.41
C LEU A 134 9.77 12.63 -3.63
N CYS A 135 8.67 12.70 -2.89
CA CYS A 135 7.56 11.77 -2.98
C CYS A 135 6.40 12.41 -3.75
N VAL A 136 5.78 11.64 -4.62
CA VAL A 136 4.61 12.04 -5.39
C VAL A 136 3.52 11.00 -5.20
N MET A 137 2.34 11.47 -4.80
CA MET A 137 1.10 10.69 -4.82
C MET A 137 0.32 11.05 -6.07
N VAL A 138 -0.06 10.05 -6.84
CA VAL A 138 -1.05 10.17 -7.91
C VAL A 138 -2.36 9.55 -7.46
N ALA A 139 -3.48 10.11 -7.91
CA ALA A 139 -4.79 9.57 -7.60
C ALA A 139 -5.72 9.62 -8.80
N MET A 140 -6.63 8.65 -8.85
CA MET A 140 -7.87 8.69 -9.62
C MET A 140 -9.01 9.04 -8.67
N GLN A 141 -9.65 10.17 -8.95
CA GLN A 141 -10.83 10.64 -8.23
C GLN A 141 -12.03 9.71 -8.48
N PRO A 142 -13.06 9.73 -7.61
CA PRO A 142 -14.21 8.83 -7.70
C PRO A 142 -14.86 8.73 -9.09
N GLU A 143 -15.00 9.85 -9.78
CA GLU A 143 -15.63 9.91 -11.10
C GLU A 143 -14.79 9.17 -12.16
N ALA A 144 -13.46 9.35 -12.12
CA ALA A 144 -12.54 8.65 -13.01
C ALA A 144 -12.48 7.16 -12.69
N THR A 145 -12.55 6.79 -11.41
CA THR A 145 -12.62 5.39 -10.95
C THR A 145 -13.88 4.70 -11.42
N LYS A 146 -15.05 5.35 -11.29
CA LYS A 146 -16.32 4.82 -11.83
C LYS A 146 -16.28 4.70 -13.35
N GLY A 147 -15.79 5.71 -14.05
CA GLY A 147 -15.66 5.67 -15.51
C GLY A 147 -14.75 4.55 -16.02
N LEU A 148 -13.65 4.26 -15.30
CA LEU A 148 -12.78 3.13 -15.59
C LEU A 148 -13.52 1.80 -15.39
N PHE A 149 -14.18 1.63 -14.24
CA PHE A 149 -15.00 0.44 -13.95
C PHE A 149 -16.04 0.19 -15.05
N ASP A 150 -16.78 1.23 -15.45
CA ASP A 150 -17.81 1.14 -16.49
C ASP A 150 -17.24 0.73 -17.85
N SER A 151 -16.05 1.25 -18.20
CA SER A 151 -15.37 0.85 -19.43
C SER A 151 -14.89 -0.60 -19.38
N ILE A 152 -14.37 -1.07 -18.23
CA ILE A 152 -14.00 -2.47 -18.05
C ILE A 152 -15.24 -3.37 -18.21
N MET A 153 -16.34 -3.03 -17.53
CA MET A 153 -17.59 -3.79 -17.61
C MET A 153 -18.14 -3.86 -19.04
N ARG A 154 -18.19 -2.72 -19.73
CA ARG A 154 -18.64 -2.65 -21.12
C ARG A 154 -17.78 -3.49 -22.07
N GLN A 155 -16.46 -3.43 -21.94
CA GLN A 155 -15.56 -4.17 -22.83
C GLN A 155 -15.52 -5.67 -22.52
N SER A 156 -15.79 -6.05 -21.26
CA SER A 156 -15.89 -7.45 -20.87
C SER A 156 -17.08 -8.21 -21.46
N LYS A 157 -18.10 -7.49 -21.94
CA LYS A 157 -19.37 -8.04 -22.44
C LYS A 157 -20.09 -8.96 -21.45
N ARG A 158 -19.75 -8.89 -20.15
CA ARG A 158 -20.42 -9.67 -19.10
C ARG A 158 -21.84 -9.12 -18.90
N LYS A 159 -22.81 -10.02 -18.73
CA LYS A 159 -24.19 -9.67 -18.36
C LYS A 159 -24.31 -9.75 -16.85
N LEU A 160 -24.67 -8.64 -16.20
CA LEU A 160 -24.84 -8.56 -14.76
C LEU A 160 -26.25 -8.10 -14.40
N SER A 161 -26.75 -8.56 -13.26
CA SER A 161 -27.84 -7.86 -12.57
C SER A 161 -27.30 -6.57 -11.96
N PRO A 162 -28.15 -5.57 -11.69
CA PRO A 162 -27.74 -4.35 -10.99
C PRO A 162 -27.07 -4.63 -9.63
N GLN A 163 -27.55 -5.66 -8.91
CA GLN A 163 -26.95 -6.05 -7.63
C GLN A 163 -25.51 -6.56 -7.79
N ASN A 164 -25.24 -7.37 -8.83
CA ASN A 164 -23.90 -7.90 -9.05
C ASN A 164 -22.95 -6.80 -9.52
N GLU A 165 -23.43 -5.83 -10.30
CA GLU A 165 -22.62 -4.67 -10.71
C GLU A 165 -22.18 -3.83 -9.50
N GLU A 166 -23.08 -3.59 -8.54
CA GLU A 166 -22.78 -2.89 -7.30
C GLU A 166 -21.72 -3.62 -6.47
N ILE A 167 -21.87 -4.94 -6.29
CA ILE A 167 -20.89 -5.77 -5.56
C ILE A 167 -19.51 -5.69 -6.21
N LEU A 168 -19.42 -5.81 -7.54
CA LEU A 168 -18.16 -5.74 -8.25
C LEU A 168 -17.52 -4.34 -8.18
N TYR A 169 -18.33 -3.28 -8.17
CA TYR A 169 -17.83 -1.93 -8.01
C TYR A 169 -17.27 -1.70 -6.60
N GLU A 170 -17.94 -2.21 -5.57
CA GLU A 170 -17.42 -2.19 -4.21
C GLU A 170 -16.10 -2.97 -4.10
N GLU A 171 -16.02 -4.17 -4.68
CA GLU A 171 -14.78 -4.96 -4.70
C GLU A 171 -13.65 -4.23 -5.45
N PHE A 172 -13.96 -3.58 -6.57
CA PHE A 172 -12.98 -2.80 -7.33
C PHE A 172 -12.43 -1.62 -6.51
N ARG A 173 -13.28 -0.92 -5.76
CA ARG A 173 -12.86 0.18 -4.88
C ARG A 173 -12.16 -0.31 -3.61
N ALA A 174 -12.48 -1.50 -3.12
CA ALA A 174 -12.01 -2.00 -1.84
C ALA A 174 -10.48 -1.96 -1.68
N ALA A 175 -10.03 -1.46 -0.53
CA ALA A 175 -8.61 -1.42 -0.16
C ALA A 175 -8.02 -2.82 0.14
N LYS A 176 -8.87 -3.84 0.31
CA LYS A 176 -8.44 -5.21 0.63
C LYS A 176 -7.55 -5.81 -0.46
N ALA A 177 -7.81 -5.50 -1.73
CA ALA A 177 -6.98 -5.94 -2.85
C ALA A 177 -5.53 -5.43 -2.74
N GLN A 178 -5.32 -4.23 -2.17
CA GLN A 178 -3.97 -3.70 -1.89
C GLN A 178 -3.28 -4.46 -0.76
N GLN A 179 -4.02 -4.86 0.28
CA GLN A 179 -3.47 -5.64 1.38
C GLN A 179 -2.99 -7.03 0.92
N GLU A 180 -3.76 -7.71 0.08
CA GLU A 180 -3.39 -9.03 -0.44
C GLU A 180 -2.08 -8.98 -1.27
N LEU A 181 -1.82 -7.89 -2.01
CA LEU A 181 -0.54 -7.68 -2.71
C LEU A 181 0.62 -7.44 -1.74
N ILE A 182 0.42 -6.60 -0.74
CA ILE A 182 1.44 -6.27 0.27
C ILE A 182 1.82 -7.53 1.06
N GLU A 183 0.86 -8.39 1.37
CA GLU A 183 1.11 -9.68 2.02
C GLU A 183 1.85 -10.66 1.11
N ALA A 184 1.54 -10.71 -0.19
CA ALA A 184 2.21 -11.59 -1.14
C ALA A 184 3.65 -11.16 -1.50
N THR A 185 4.06 -9.95 -1.15
CA THR A 185 5.40 -9.38 -1.43
C THR A 185 6.28 -9.28 -0.20
N ARG A 186 5.80 -9.73 0.97
CA ARG A 186 6.56 -9.86 2.22
C ARG A 186 7.13 -11.27 2.37
#